data_AF-A0A1I8BKT6-F1
#
_entry.id   AF-A0A1I8BKT6-F1
#
_cell.length_a   1.000
_cell.length_b   1.000
_cell.length_c   1.000
_cell.angle_alpha   90.00
_cell.angle_beta   90.00
_cell.angle_gamma   90.00
#
_symmetry.space_group_name_H-M   'P 1'
#
loop_
_entity.id
_entity.type
_entity.pdbx_description
1 polymer ?
#
loop_
_entity_poly.entity_id
_entity_poly.type
_entity_poly.pdbx_seq_one_letter_code
_entity_poly.pdbx_strand_id
1 'polypeptide(L)'
;MSIGTSRAFFFSLFLTAFTAFGFGLLTLLPNGFYFFWASLAIRVVQALARTVFVISSLTIMAQLFPANISLLGGLLEAFAGFGYISGPVIGSVLFEFGGFITPNFTFGTLMALTGIAFAFSTKLKKNKENKRGNQIKSDKNLFIYPQKIGQISEESSNSSDFEAISKSSKCSSNIKINKTKKDINSSNNGLLSVLEHWSTWLIMLVITIRGITCSFFQAPLPEHLNSLNPSAVLVGAVYTIMSISYFMSAPIWGLLMGMNKRKCQHSAIIVTIVGSILAFLSTFMMGPFPLLPIQKSIPLISVSFALLGCASAALYIPVFQLCSEISK
;
A
#
# COMPACT_ATOMS: atom_id res chain seq x y z
N MET A 1 0.20 -16.59 -2.18
CA MET A 1 1.22 -15.54 -2.23
C MET A 1 2.10 -15.82 -3.43
N SER A 2 2.10 -14.94 -4.43
CA SER A 2 3.03 -15.08 -5.56
C SER A 2 4.46 -14.99 -5.02
N ILE A 3 5.31 -15.99 -5.30
CA ILE A 3 6.71 -16.00 -4.85
C ILE A 3 7.44 -14.70 -5.29
N GLY A 4 7.04 -14.12 -6.42
CA GLY A 4 7.63 -12.89 -6.95
C GLY A 4 7.33 -11.65 -6.10
N THR A 5 6.08 -11.46 -5.66
CA THR A 5 5.67 -10.25 -4.93
C THR A 5 6.27 -10.19 -3.53
N SER A 6 6.42 -11.33 -2.86
CA SER A 6 7.12 -11.39 -1.58
C SER A 6 8.60 -11.01 -1.71
N ARG A 7 9.29 -11.49 -2.76
CA ARG A 7 10.70 -11.16 -2.99
C ARG A 7 10.89 -9.68 -3.31
N ALA A 8 10.02 -9.11 -4.15
CA ALA A 8 10.04 -7.68 -4.48
C ALA A 8 9.84 -6.80 -3.22
N PHE A 9 8.94 -7.20 -2.32
CA PHE A 9 8.73 -6.53 -1.04
C PHE A 9 10.00 -6.51 -0.19
N PHE A 10 10.66 -7.67 0.01
CA PHE A 10 11.91 -7.72 0.77
C PHE A 10 13.03 -6.89 0.14
N PHE A 11 13.20 -7.01 -1.18
CA PHE A 11 14.20 -6.25 -1.91
C PHE A 11 14.02 -4.73 -1.74
N SER A 12 12.77 -4.26 -1.82
CA SER A 12 12.46 -2.84 -1.65
C SER A 12 12.78 -2.30 -0.24
N LEU A 13 12.61 -3.11 0.81
CA LEU A 13 12.94 -2.73 2.19
C LEU A 13 14.46 -2.53 2.37
N PHE A 14 15.26 -3.48 1.89
CA PHE A 14 16.73 -3.36 1.95
C PHE A 14 17.26 -2.24 1.07
N LEU A 15 16.69 -2.07 -0.13
CA LEU A 15 17.07 -1.00 -1.03
C LEU A 15 16.75 0.38 -0.43
N THR A 16 15.58 0.52 0.22
CA THR A 16 15.22 1.76 0.92
C THR A 16 16.18 2.06 2.07
N ALA A 17 16.53 1.06 2.89
CA ALA A 17 17.51 1.22 3.96
C ALA A 17 18.88 1.65 3.44
N PHE A 18 19.35 1.01 2.36
CA PHE A 18 20.62 1.37 1.73
C PHE A 18 20.63 2.81 1.20
N THR A 19 19.58 3.22 0.50
CA THR A 19 19.46 4.62 0.03
C THR A 19 19.38 5.63 1.17
N ALA A 20 18.76 5.28 2.31
CA ALA A 20 18.70 6.14 3.48
C ALA A 20 20.10 6.36 4.10
N PHE A 21 20.90 5.31 4.25
CA PHE A 21 22.28 5.44 4.69
C PHE A 21 23.13 6.25 3.70
N GLY A 22 22.97 5.99 2.40
CA GLY A 22 23.62 6.77 1.34
C GLY A 22 23.26 8.25 1.39
N PHE A 23 21.99 8.57 1.67
CA PHE A 23 21.54 9.96 1.81
C PHE A 23 22.14 10.63 3.05
N GLY A 24 22.27 9.92 4.17
CA GLY A 24 22.96 10.43 5.36
C GLY A 24 24.45 10.71 5.10
N LEU A 25 25.14 9.86 4.33
CA LEU A 25 26.55 10.02 3.98
C LEU A 25 26.83 11.15 3.00
N LEU A 26 25.80 11.75 2.37
CA LEU A 26 25.97 12.89 1.47
C LEU A 26 26.64 14.09 2.14
N THR A 27 26.58 14.21 3.46
CA THR A 27 27.24 15.28 4.21
C THR A 27 28.77 15.22 4.15
N LEU A 28 29.35 14.08 3.74
CA LEU A 28 30.79 13.91 3.57
C LEU A 28 31.29 14.41 2.21
N LEU A 29 30.40 14.61 1.24
CA LEU A 29 30.75 15.07 -0.10
C LEU A 29 30.94 16.60 -0.10
N PRO A 30 31.91 17.12 -0.89
CA PRO A 30 32.12 18.56 -1.01
C PRO A 30 30.89 19.24 -1.64
N ASN A 31 30.63 20.48 -1.19
CA ASN A 31 29.49 21.28 -1.62
C ASN A 31 29.55 21.60 -3.12
N GLY A 32 28.39 21.57 -3.79
CA GLY A 32 28.23 21.95 -5.19
C GLY A 32 27.85 20.79 -6.10
N PHE A 33 28.61 20.60 -7.19
CA PHE A 33 28.26 19.70 -8.30
C PHE A 33 28.11 18.24 -7.88
N TYR A 34 29.05 17.72 -7.07
CA TYR A 34 29.05 16.32 -6.63
C TYR A 34 27.89 16.01 -5.69
N PHE A 35 27.60 16.90 -4.73
CA PHE A 35 26.46 16.77 -3.82
C PHE A 35 25.14 16.76 -4.60
N PHE A 36 24.97 17.66 -5.58
CA PHE A 36 23.76 17.73 -6.39
C PHE A 36 23.47 16.43 -7.15
N TRP A 37 24.42 15.94 -7.96
CA TRP A 37 24.20 14.73 -8.76
C TRP A 37 24.08 13.47 -7.91
N ALA A 38 24.86 13.36 -6.83
CA ALA A 38 24.74 12.23 -5.91
C ALA A 38 23.36 12.22 -5.21
N SER A 39 22.89 13.38 -4.74
CA SER A 39 21.56 13.50 -4.11
C SER A 39 20.44 13.15 -5.09
N LEU A 40 20.54 13.59 -6.34
CA LEU A 40 19.57 13.30 -7.40
C LEU A 40 19.52 11.80 -7.70
N ALA A 41 20.69 11.16 -7.87
CA ALA A 41 20.78 9.73 -8.12
C ALA A 41 20.15 8.91 -6.97
N ILE A 42 20.47 9.25 -5.72
CA ILE A 42 19.90 8.57 -4.54
C ILE A 42 18.37 8.76 -4.51
N ARG A 43 17.87 9.96 -4.82
CA ARG A 43 16.42 10.23 -4.86
C ARG A 43 15.69 9.42 -5.91
N VAL A 44 16.27 9.22 -7.10
CA VAL A 44 15.68 8.37 -8.14
C VAL A 44 15.60 6.91 -7.67
N VAL A 45 16.69 6.37 -7.12
CA VAL A 45 16.70 4.99 -6.60
C VAL A 45 15.72 4.82 -5.44
N GLN A 46 15.65 5.79 -4.54
CA GLN A 46 14.71 5.79 -3.42
C GLN A 46 13.25 5.86 -3.88
N ALA A 47 12.95 6.65 -4.91
CA ALA A 47 11.61 6.73 -5.49
C ALA A 47 11.18 5.37 -6.09
N LEU A 48 12.08 4.72 -6.85
CA LEU A 48 11.83 3.37 -7.39
C LEU A 48 11.61 2.35 -6.27
N ALA A 49 12.46 2.35 -5.25
CA ALA A 49 12.33 1.45 -4.10
C ALA A 49 10.97 1.62 -3.39
N ARG A 50 10.55 2.87 -3.16
CA ARG A 50 9.26 3.19 -2.53
C ARG A 50 8.08 2.71 -3.37
N THR A 51 8.13 2.92 -4.69
CA THR A 51 7.07 2.46 -5.58
C THR A 51 6.94 0.94 -5.56
N VAL A 52 8.07 0.21 -5.62
CA VAL A 52 8.06 -1.26 -5.53
C VAL A 52 7.52 -1.72 -4.17
N PHE A 53 7.88 -1.04 -3.08
CA PHE A 53 7.39 -1.34 -1.73
C PHE A 53 5.87 -1.22 -1.65
N VAL A 54 5.31 -0.07 -2.09
CA VAL A 54 3.86 0.22 -2.03
C VAL A 54 3.08 -0.74 -2.94
N ILE A 55 3.53 -0.98 -4.18
CA ILE A 55 2.85 -1.90 -5.09
C ILE A 55 2.85 -3.32 -4.53
N SER A 56 4.00 -3.77 -4.00
CA SER A 56 4.12 -5.12 -3.45
C SER A 56 3.26 -5.31 -2.19
N SER A 57 3.20 -4.31 -1.30
CA SER A 57 2.40 -4.38 -0.08
C SER A 57 0.91 -4.48 -0.39
N LEU A 58 0.40 -3.64 -1.30
CA LEU A 58 -0.99 -3.67 -1.76
C LEU A 58 -1.33 -4.99 -2.47
N THR A 59 -0.41 -5.51 -3.28
CA THR A 59 -0.60 -6.80 -3.99
C THR A 59 -0.67 -7.98 -3.01
N ILE A 60 0.22 -8.02 -2.01
CA ILE A 60 0.23 -9.07 -0.98
C ILE A 60 -1.07 -9.04 -0.18
N MET A 61 -1.51 -7.84 0.21
CA MET A 61 -2.76 -7.61 0.93
C MET A 61 -3.98 -8.08 0.13
N ALA A 62 -4.07 -7.71 -1.15
CA ALA A 62 -5.15 -8.13 -2.04
C ALA A 62 -5.23 -9.66 -2.19
N GLN A 63 -4.07 -10.35 -2.21
CA GLN A 63 -4.01 -11.81 -2.29
C GLN A 63 -4.39 -12.51 -0.97
N LEU A 64 -4.14 -11.89 0.18
CA LEU A 64 -4.41 -12.49 1.49
C LEU A 64 -5.86 -12.29 1.93
N PHE A 65 -6.47 -11.15 1.61
CA PHE A 65 -7.80 -10.77 2.08
C PHE A 65 -8.68 -10.23 0.94
N PRO A 66 -9.03 -11.08 -0.04
CA PRO A 66 -9.76 -10.65 -1.24
C PRO A 66 -11.17 -10.12 -0.94
N ALA A 67 -11.76 -10.49 0.20
CA ALA A 67 -13.09 -10.03 0.59
C ALA A 67 -13.13 -8.57 1.05
N ASN A 68 -12.00 -8.06 1.59
CA ASN A 68 -11.94 -6.76 2.27
C ASN A 68 -10.79 -5.88 1.73
N ILE A 69 -10.44 -6.03 0.44
CA ILE A 69 -9.28 -5.33 -0.18
C ILE A 69 -9.37 -3.82 0.02
N SER A 70 -10.55 -3.22 -0.16
CA SER A 70 -10.72 -1.77 -0.05
C SER A 70 -10.59 -1.26 1.39
N LEU A 71 -11.05 -2.03 2.39
CA LEU A 71 -10.91 -1.68 3.80
C LEU A 71 -9.45 -1.78 4.24
N LEU A 72 -8.78 -2.90 3.91
CA LEU A 72 -7.38 -3.07 4.25
C LEU A 72 -6.47 -2.10 3.47
N GLY A 73 -6.80 -1.79 2.22
CA GLY A 73 -6.09 -0.79 1.42
C GLY A 73 -6.24 0.61 1.99
N GLY A 74 -7.46 1.00 2.38
CA GLY A 74 -7.70 2.26 3.07
C GLY A 74 -6.97 2.36 4.41
N LEU A 75 -6.90 1.26 5.19
CA LEU A 75 -6.14 1.22 6.43
C LEU A 75 -4.63 1.32 6.20
N LEU A 76 -4.11 0.64 5.18
CA LEU A 76 -2.69 0.70 4.82
C LEU A 76 -2.30 2.12 4.40
N GLU A 77 -3.13 2.78 3.59
CA GLU A 77 -2.94 4.19 3.21
C GLU A 77 -3.06 5.12 4.43
N ALA A 78 -3.93 4.82 5.39
CA ALA A 78 -4.03 5.54 6.66
C ALA A 78 -2.69 5.55 7.42
N PHE A 79 -2.06 4.38 7.56
CA PHE A 79 -0.75 4.26 8.19
C PHE A 79 0.38 4.90 7.36
N ALA A 80 0.35 4.78 6.03
CA ALA A 80 1.33 5.40 5.15
C ALA A 80 1.26 6.93 5.23
N GLY A 81 0.05 7.50 5.16
CA GLY A 81 -0.21 8.93 5.33
C GLY A 81 0.26 9.44 6.69
N PHE A 82 -0.06 8.70 7.77
CA PHE A 82 0.44 9.03 9.11
C PHE A 82 1.98 9.10 9.16
N GLY A 83 2.67 8.13 8.54
CA GLY A 83 4.13 8.12 8.45
C GLY A 83 4.70 9.32 7.68
N TYR A 84 4.10 9.70 6.55
CA TYR A 84 4.59 10.84 5.76
C TYR A 84 4.49 12.18 6.48
N ILE A 85 3.45 12.33 7.30
CA ILE A 85 3.14 13.61 7.93
C ILE A 85 3.74 13.71 9.35
N SER A 86 3.89 12.59 10.07
CA SER A 86 4.67 12.55 11.33
C SER A 86 6.19 12.56 11.07
N GLY A 87 6.61 12.20 9.85
CA GLY A 87 8.01 12.17 9.43
C GLY A 87 8.80 13.44 9.74
N PRO A 88 8.31 14.65 9.36
CA PRO A 88 8.97 15.91 9.69
C PRO A 88 9.17 16.16 11.19
N VAL A 89 8.20 15.81 12.06
CA VAL A 89 8.34 15.99 13.52
C VAL A 89 9.44 15.11 14.07
N ILE A 90 9.34 13.81 13.77
CA ILE A 90 10.29 12.84 14.28
C ILE A 90 11.68 13.18 13.71
N GLY A 91 11.74 13.49 12.41
CA GLY A 91 12.96 13.92 11.73
C GLY A 91 13.57 15.19 12.30
N SER A 92 12.77 16.22 12.65
CA SER A 92 13.28 17.48 13.21
C SER A 92 13.87 17.28 14.61
N VAL A 93 13.20 16.49 15.46
CA VAL A 93 13.72 16.13 16.78
C VAL A 93 15.06 15.38 16.65
N LEU A 94 15.14 14.38 15.75
CA LEU A 94 16.39 13.66 15.52
C LEU A 94 17.50 14.54 14.92
N PHE A 95 17.12 15.51 14.09
CA PHE A 95 18.04 16.46 13.49
C PHE A 95 18.66 17.39 14.55
N GLU A 96 17.88 17.84 15.54
CA GLU A 96 18.39 18.66 16.64
C GLU A 96 19.45 17.92 17.49
N PHE A 97 19.32 16.59 17.64
CA PHE A 97 20.26 15.79 18.44
C PHE A 97 21.58 15.47 17.76
N GLY A 98 21.63 15.32 16.43
CA GLY A 98 22.86 14.88 15.76
C GLY A 98 22.98 15.28 14.29
N GLY A 99 22.30 16.35 13.91
CA GLY A 99 22.35 16.92 12.56
C GLY A 99 21.74 16.00 11.51
N PHE A 100 22.17 16.18 10.26
CA PHE A 100 21.54 15.57 9.10
C PHE A 100 21.72 14.04 8.98
N ILE A 101 22.80 13.51 9.55
CA ILE A 101 23.13 12.07 9.46
C ILE A 101 22.15 11.24 10.31
N THR A 102 21.86 11.71 11.52
CA THR A 102 21.07 11.00 12.54
C THR A 102 19.69 10.53 12.04
N PRO A 103 18.79 11.40 11.54
CA PRO A 103 17.47 10.96 11.11
C PRO A 103 17.55 9.91 10.00
N ASN A 104 18.43 10.10 9.02
CA ASN A 104 18.60 9.16 7.90
C ASN A 104 19.09 7.78 8.36
N PHE A 105 20.08 7.73 9.26
CA PHE A 105 20.59 6.48 9.81
C PHE A 105 19.59 5.77 10.71
N THR A 106 18.86 6.50 11.54
CA THR A 106 17.86 5.90 12.43
C THR A 106 16.73 5.26 11.63
N PHE A 107 16.15 5.97 10.65
CA PHE A 107 15.10 5.41 9.81
C PHE A 107 15.61 4.28 8.89
N GLY A 108 16.82 4.40 8.34
CA GLY A 108 17.45 3.34 7.55
C GLY A 108 17.64 2.05 8.35
N THR A 109 18.14 2.16 9.58
CA THR A 109 18.32 1.02 10.49
C THR A 109 17.00 0.39 10.89
N LEU A 110 16.00 1.20 11.22
CA LEU A 110 14.66 0.72 11.59
C LEU A 110 14.00 -0.06 10.43
N MET A 111 14.09 0.45 9.19
CA MET A 111 13.64 -0.24 7.97
C MET A 111 14.39 -1.56 7.73
N ALA A 112 15.70 -1.60 7.94
CA ALA A 112 16.48 -2.84 7.82
C ALA A 112 16.06 -3.89 8.86
N LEU A 113 15.93 -3.49 10.14
CA LEU A 113 15.53 -4.39 11.22
C LEU A 113 14.12 -4.96 11.02
N THR A 114 13.16 -4.12 10.63
CA THR A 114 11.80 -4.56 10.31
C THR A 114 11.78 -5.53 9.12
N GLY A 115 12.59 -5.29 8.09
CA GLY A 115 12.76 -6.22 6.97
C GLY A 115 13.34 -7.57 7.39
N ILE A 116 14.36 -7.58 8.25
CA ILE A 116 14.97 -8.81 8.80
C ILE A 116 13.96 -9.58 9.66
N ALA A 117 13.24 -8.89 10.55
CA ALA A 117 12.22 -9.49 11.41
C ALA A 117 11.07 -10.12 10.59
N PHE A 118 10.64 -9.46 9.52
CA PHE A 118 9.62 -9.98 8.61
C PHE A 118 10.14 -11.18 7.81
N ALA A 119 11.40 -11.15 7.35
CA ALA A 119 12.03 -12.26 6.64
C ALA A 119 12.15 -13.50 7.55
N PHE A 120 12.50 -13.29 8.81
CA PHE A 120 12.54 -14.36 9.81
C PHE A 120 11.15 -14.93 10.08
N SER A 121 10.15 -14.08 10.29
CA SER A 121 8.76 -14.49 10.55
C SER A 121 8.17 -15.32 9.41
N THR A 122 8.43 -14.92 8.16
CA THR A 122 7.97 -15.67 6.97
C THR A 122 8.69 -17.01 6.82
N LYS A 123 10.00 -17.07 7.11
CA LYS A 123 10.77 -18.33 7.13
C LYS A 123 10.24 -19.29 8.20
N LEU A 124 9.92 -18.78 9.38
CA LEU A 124 9.30 -19.56 10.47
C LEU A 124 7.93 -20.11 10.07
N LYS A 125 7.07 -19.28 9.47
CA LYS A 125 5.74 -19.72 8.99
C LYS A 125 5.86 -20.83 7.95
N LYS A 126 6.73 -20.66 6.96
CA LYS A 126 6.98 -21.67 5.92
C LYS A 126 7.52 -22.99 6.51
N ASN A 127 8.40 -22.91 7.51
CA ASN A 127 8.89 -24.10 8.21
C ASN A 127 7.79 -24.82 9.01
N LYS A 128 6.88 -24.10 9.65
CA LYS A 128 5.72 -24.70 10.34
C LYS A 128 4.75 -25.38 9.36
N GLU A 129 4.47 -24.74 8.22
CA GLU A 129 3.62 -25.33 7.18
C GLU A 129 4.27 -26.57 6.53
N ASN A 130 5.57 -26.54 6.25
CA ASN A 130 6.31 -27.72 5.76
C ASN A 130 6.31 -28.86 6.78
N LYS A 131 6.49 -28.57 8.08
CA LYS A 131 6.42 -29.59 9.14
C LYS A 131 5.01 -30.19 9.26
N ARG A 132 3.96 -29.37 9.21
CA ARG A 132 2.56 -29.83 9.25
C ARG A 132 2.19 -30.63 7.99
N GLY A 133 2.65 -30.22 6.81
CA GLY A 133 2.47 -30.96 5.56
C GLY A 133 3.23 -32.30 5.55
N ASN A 134 4.43 -32.35 6.11
CA ASN A 134 5.19 -33.59 6.27
C ASN A 134 4.58 -34.51 7.32
N GLN A 135 4.01 -33.99 8.41
CA GLN A 135 3.25 -34.81 9.37
C GLN A 135 1.99 -35.40 8.73
N ILE A 136 1.20 -34.62 7.97
CA ILE A 136 0.01 -35.13 7.25
C ILE A 136 0.40 -36.16 6.18
N LYS A 137 1.55 -36.01 5.52
CA LYS A 137 2.10 -37.04 4.60
C LYS A 137 2.60 -38.27 5.36
N SER A 138 3.21 -38.09 6.52
CA SER A 138 3.71 -39.18 7.36
C SER A 138 2.56 -40.01 7.94
N ASP A 139 1.47 -39.38 8.39
CA ASP A 139 0.25 -40.07 8.84
C ASP A 139 -0.46 -40.80 7.70
N LYS A 140 -0.47 -40.22 6.48
CA LYS A 140 -1.00 -40.91 5.29
C LYS A 140 -0.13 -42.07 4.83
N ASN A 141 1.19 -41.98 4.98
CA ASN A 141 2.11 -43.07 4.66
C ASN A 141 2.15 -44.14 5.76
N LEU A 142 1.78 -43.80 7.00
CA LEU A 142 1.60 -44.78 8.09
C LEU A 142 0.33 -45.64 7.87
N PHE A 143 -0.66 -45.13 7.14
CA PHE A 143 -1.86 -45.87 6.74
C PHE A 143 -1.70 -46.70 5.44
N ILE A 144 -0.56 -46.61 4.75
CA ILE A 144 -0.32 -47.32 3.49
C ILE A 144 0.93 -48.20 3.69
N TYR A 145 0.75 -49.48 4.07
CA TYR A 145 1.47 -50.69 3.59
C TYR A 145 1.28 -51.89 4.57
N PRO A 146 1.28 -53.17 4.12
CA PRO A 146 0.91 -53.75 2.83
C PRO A 146 -0.31 -54.69 2.96
N GLN A 147 -1.17 -54.77 1.94
CA GLN A 147 -2.07 -55.93 1.80
C GLN A 147 -1.39 -56.97 0.91
N LYS A 148 -1.07 -58.13 1.52
CA LYS A 148 -0.41 -59.29 0.92
C LYS A 148 -1.22 -59.90 -0.23
N ILE A 149 -0.50 -60.43 -1.22
CA ILE A 149 -0.96 -61.30 -2.30
C ILE A 149 -1.19 -62.73 -1.78
N GLY A 150 -2.24 -63.41 -2.28
CA GLY A 150 -2.52 -64.87 -2.26
C GLY A 150 -3.61 -65.29 -1.26
N GLN A 151 -4.64 -66.10 -1.55
CA GLN A 151 -4.95 -67.03 -2.65
C GLN A 151 -6.48 -67.37 -2.64
N ILE A 152 -7.02 -67.62 -3.84
CA ILE A 152 -8.07 -68.61 -4.25
C ILE A 152 -9.46 -68.55 -3.55
N SER A 153 -10.50 -68.22 -4.34
CA SER A 153 -11.66 -69.09 -4.64
C SER A 153 -12.53 -68.48 -5.74
N GLU A 154 -13.14 -69.38 -6.51
CA GLU A 154 -13.94 -69.22 -7.73
C GLU A 154 -15.08 -68.20 -7.63
N GLU A 155 -15.36 -67.44 -8.71
CA GLU A 155 -16.50 -67.68 -9.63
C GLU A 155 -16.72 -66.52 -10.63
N SER A 156 -16.75 -66.89 -11.93
CA SER A 156 -17.48 -66.33 -13.09
C SER A 156 -17.84 -64.83 -13.20
N SER A 157 -17.34 -64.17 -14.25
CA SER A 157 -18.08 -63.84 -15.50
C SER A 157 -17.55 -62.57 -16.23
N ASN A 158 -17.11 -62.76 -17.49
CA ASN A 158 -17.28 -61.98 -18.75
C ASN A 158 -17.31 -60.43 -18.72
N SER A 159 -16.84 -59.62 -19.68
CA SER A 159 -16.28 -59.74 -21.04
C SER A 159 -15.99 -58.29 -21.55
N SER A 160 -15.00 -58.10 -22.45
CA SER A 160 -14.85 -57.02 -23.48
C SER A 160 -14.93 -55.53 -23.03
N ASP A 161 -13.92 -54.65 -23.15
CA ASP A 161 -13.18 -54.23 -24.34
C ASP A 161 -11.87 -53.47 -23.99
N PHE A 162 -10.77 -53.82 -24.66
CA PHE A 162 -9.44 -53.25 -24.46
C PHE A 162 -8.92 -52.62 -25.77
N GLU A 163 -9.54 -51.54 -26.25
CA GLU A 163 -8.99 -50.78 -27.38
C GLU A 163 -9.46 -49.30 -27.44
N ALA A 164 -9.07 -48.46 -26.47
CA ALA A 164 -9.36 -47.01 -26.52
C ALA A 164 -8.35 -46.06 -25.83
N ILE A 165 -7.15 -46.51 -25.43
CA ILE A 165 -6.27 -45.70 -24.55
C ILE A 165 -5.16 -44.93 -25.28
N SER A 166 -4.92 -45.15 -26.59
CA SER A 166 -3.76 -44.51 -27.27
C SER A 166 -4.00 -43.09 -27.84
N LYS A 167 -5.20 -42.49 -27.71
CA LYS A 167 -5.49 -41.15 -28.27
C LYS A 167 -5.52 -39.97 -27.28
N SER A 168 -5.40 -40.17 -25.96
CA SER A 168 -5.62 -39.07 -24.99
C SER A 168 -4.40 -38.19 -24.68
N SER A 169 -3.17 -38.62 -25.02
CA SER A 169 -1.93 -37.96 -24.59
C SER A 169 -1.51 -36.74 -25.42
N LYS A 170 -2.03 -36.55 -26.65
CA LYS A 170 -1.73 -35.37 -27.49
C LYS A 170 -2.61 -34.13 -27.22
N CYS A 171 -3.71 -34.28 -26.47
CA CYS A 171 -4.64 -33.17 -26.20
C CYS A 171 -4.21 -32.30 -24.99
N SER A 172 -3.44 -32.86 -24.05
CA SER A 172 -3.12 -32.22 -22.77
C SER A 172 -2.07 -31.08 -22.87
N SER A 173 -1.18 -31.12 -23.87
CA SER A 173 -0.16 -30.08 -24.08
C SER A 173 -0.73 -28.79 -24.68
N ASN A 174 -1.68 -28.89 -25.63
CA ASN A 174 -2.33 -27.72 -26.25
C ASN A 174 -3.29 -26.99 -25.29
N ILE A 175 -3.91 -27.71 -24.35
CA ILE A 175 -4.81 -27.12 -23.34
C ILE A 175 -4.03 -26.22 -22.37
N LYS A 176 -2.79 -26.58 -21.99
CA LYS A 176 -1.98 -25.81 -21.05
C LYS A 176 -1.46 -24.50 -21.65
N ILE A 177 -1.02 -24.53 -22.91
CA ILE A 177 -0.55 -23.34 -23.64
C ILE A 177 -1.73 -22.38 -23.92
N ASN A 178 -2.91 -22.90 -24.28
CA ASN A 178 -4.11 -22.08 -24.46
C ASN A 178 -4.64 -21.50 -23.16
N LYS A 179 -4.55 -22.20 -22.02
CA LYS A 179 -4.88 -21.63 -20.71
C LYS A 179 -3.95 -20.48 -20.34
N THR A 180 -2.65 -20.66 -20.55
CA THR A 180 -1.66 -19.63 -20.16
C THR A 180 -1.75 -18.39 -21.06
N LYS A 181 -1.99 -18.55 -22.37
CA LYS A 181 -2.26 -17.40 -23.28
C LYS A 181 -3.61 -16.73 -23.02
N LYS A 182 -4.65 -17.49 -22.66
CA LYS A 182 -5.98 -16.93 -22.34
C LYS A 182 -5.98 -16.20 -21.00
N ASP A 183 -5.24 -16.68 -20.00
CA ASP A 183 -5.09 -16.03 -18.70
C ASP A 183 -4.23 -14.74 -18.80
N ILE A 184 -3.20 -14.72 -19.65
CA ILE A 184 -2.38 -13.52 -19.92
C ILE A 184 -3.13 -12.47 -20.76
N ASN A 185 -3.85 -12.89 -21.82
CA ASN A 185 -4.67 -11.96 -22.62
C ASN A 185 -5.92 -11.47 -21.85
N SER A 186 -6.56 -12.31 -21.03
CA SER A 186 -7.68 -11.89 -20.18
C SER A 186 -7.26 -10.89 -19.10
N SER A 187 -6.05 -11.03 -18.55
CA SER A 187 -5.53 -10.10 -17.54
C SER A 187 -5.18 -8.73 -18.14
N ASN A 188 -4.62 -8.68 -19.37
CA ASN A 188 -4.35 -7.43 -20.06
C ASN A 188 -5.64 -6.72 -20.48
N ASN A 189 -6.64 -7.47 -20.95
CA ASN A 189 -7.94 -6.91 -21.33
C ASN A 189 -8.67 -6.29 -20.13
N GLY A 190 -8.53 -6.85 -18.93
CA GLY A 190 -9.13 -6.28 -17.71
C GLY A 190 -8.55 -4.92 -17.33
N LEU A 191 -7.22 -4.77 -17.31
CA LEU A 191 -6.58 -3.49 -16.94
C LEU A 191 -6.84 -2.40 -18.00
N LEU A 192 -6.72 -2.76 -19.28
CA LEU A 192 -6.98 -1.85 -20.39
C LEU A 192 -8.46 -1.41 -20.41
N SER A 193 -9.39 -2.32 -20.11
CA SER A 193 -10.82 -2.02 -19.96
C SER A 193 -11.11 -1.01 -18.84
N VAL A 194 -10.38 -1.08 -17.72
CA VAL A 194 -10.53 -0.09 -16.61
C VAL A 194 -10.08 1.31 -17.04
N LEU A 195 -9.01 1.40 -17.84
CA LEU A 195 -8.49 2.66 -18.37
C LEU A 195 -9.34 3.24 -19.51
N GLU A 196 -10.12 2.42 -20.19
CA GLU A 196 -11.04 2.84 -21.25
C GLU A 196 -12.25 3.60 -20.70
N HIS A 197 -12.60 3.37 -19.43
CA HIS A 197 -13.71 4.08 -18.78
C HIS A 197 -13.34 5.55 -18.47
N TRP A 198 -14.08 6.48 -19.06
CA TRP A 198 -13.98 7.94 -18.82
C TRP A 198 -13.96 8.32 -17.33
N SER A 199 -14.78 7.66 -16.53
CA SER A 199 -14.88 7.92 -15.08
C SER A 199 -13.56 7.67 -14.35
N THR A 200 -12.74 6.72 -14.81
CA THR A 200 -11.41 6.42 -14.23
C THR A 200 -10.48 7.63 -14.35
N TRP A 201 -10.47 8.28 -15.51
CA TRP A 201 -9.63 9.47 -15.74
C TRP A 201 -10.04 10.64 -14.86
N LEU A 202 -11.34 10.87 -14.67
CA LEU A 202 -11.83 11.90 -13.76
C LEU A 202 -11.37 11.65 -12.31
N ILE A 203 -11.46 10.40 -11.85
CA ILE A 203 -11.00 10.02 -10.50
C ILE A 203 -9.50 10.28 -10.36
N MET A 204 -8.69 9.86 -11.34
CA MET A 204 -7.24 10.12 -11.34
C MET A 204 -6.91 11.61 -11.34
N LEU A 205 -7.66 12.42 -12.10
CA LEU A 205 -7.50 13.87 -12.14
C LEU A 205 -7.84 14.50 -10.78
N VAL A 206 -8.95 14.11 -10.15
CA VAL A 206 -9.35 14.60 -8.81
C VAL A 206 -8.27 14.28 -7.77
N ILE A 207 -7.73 13.06 -7.79
CA ILE A 207 -6.65 12.65 -6.89
C ILE A 207 -5.38 13.47 -7.14
N THR A 208 -5.05 13.74 -8.40
CA THR A 208 -3.89 14.55 -8.78
C THR A 208 -4.03 15.98 -8.28
N ILE A 209 -5.18 16.62 -8.53
CA ILE A 209 -5.47 17.97 -8.00
C ILE A 209 -5.37 17.97 -6.48
N ARG A 210 -5.96 16.98 -5.80
CA ARG A 210 -5.89 16.86 -4.34
C ARG A 210 -4.44 16.74 -3.84
N GLY A 211 -3.62 15.94 -4.53
CA GLY A 211 -2.20 15.77 -4.26
C GLY A 211 -1.43 17.08 -4.36
N ILE A 212 -1.65 17.82 -5.45
CA ILE A 212 -1.06 19.17 -5.65
C ILE A 212 -1.46 20.10 -4.49
N THR A 213 -2.74 20.15 -4.14
CA THR A 213 -3.23 20.97 -3.03
C THR A 213 -2.60 20.57 -1.69
N CYS A 214 -2.47 19.27 -1.40
CA CYS A 214 -1.77 18.78 -0.20
C CYS A 214 -0.30 19.23 -0.17
N SER A 215 0.42 19.04 -1.27
CA SER A 215 1.83 19.44 -1.37
C SER A 215 2.01 20.95 -1.31
N PHE A 216 1.06 21.72 -1.83
CA PHE A 216 1.07 23.17 -1.75
C PHE A 216 0.99 23.66 -0.30
N PHE A 217 0.34 22.96 0.64
CA PHE A 217 0.37 23.36 2.05
C PHE A 217 1.64 22.91 2.79
N GLN A 218 2.42 22.00 2.23
CA GLN A 218 3.64 21.53 2.86
C GLN A 218 4.82 22.50 2.71
N ALA A 219 4.94 23.17 1.56
CA ALA A 219 6.08 24.05 1.29
C ALA A 219 5.99 25.47 1.92
N PRO A 220 4.86 26.21 1.81
CA PRO A 220 4.74 27.58 2.29
C PRO A 220 4.28 27.69 3.75
N LEU A 221 3.70 26.65 4.35
CA LEU A 221 3.17 26.74 5.71
C LEU A 221 4.25 27.05 6.76
N PRO A 222 5.46 26.45 6.73
CA PRO A 222 6.50 26.83 7.67
C PRO A 222 6.82 28.34 7.60
N GLU A 223 6.89 28.89 6.39
CA GLU A 223 7.10 30.32 6.14
C GLU A 223 5.91 31.17 6.60
N HIS A 224 4.68 30.74 6.30
CA HIS A 224 3.45 31.40 6.73
C HIS A 224 3.36 31.49 8.27
N LEU A 225 3.73 30.39 8.94
CA LEU A 225 3.76 30.31 10.40
C LEU A 225 4.97 31.05 11.00
N ASN A 226 6.09 31.21 10.28
CA ASN A 226 7.30 31.90 10.77
C ASN A 226 7.00 33.32 11.27
N SER A 227 6.01 33.97 10.66
CA SER A 227 5.48 35.28 11.09
C SER A 227 4.88 35.29 12.52
N LEU A 228 4.72 34.13 13.16
CA LEU A 228 4.27 33.94 14.55
C LEU A 228 5.40 33.42 15.47
N ASN A 229 6.65 33.28 14.97
CA ASN A 229 7.81 32.68 15.64
C ASN A 229 7.58 31.30 16.30
N PRO A 230 6.98 30.31 15.62
CA PRO A 230 6.80 28.96 16.14
C PRO A 230 8.12 28.16 16.14
N SER A 231 8.26 27.25 17.11
CA SER A 231 9.30 26.21 17.06
C SER A 231 9.04 25.24 15.89
N ALA A 232 10.10 24.66 15.32
CA ALA A 232 10.00 23.61 14.29
C ALA A 232 9.16 22.42 14.76
N VAL A 233 9.24 22.09 16.05
CA VAL A 233 8.42 21.06 16.70
C VAL A 233 6.94 21.41 16.64
N LEU A 234 6.58 22.68 16.85
CA LEU A 234 5.20 23.15 16.80
C LEU A 234 4.64 23.09 15.36
N VAL A 235 5.42 23.49 14.36
CA VAL A 235 5.03 23.38 12.94
C VAL A 235 4.79 21.92 12.56
N GLY A 236 5.68 21.03 12.97
CA GLY A 236 5.48 19.59 12.77
C GLY A 236 4.27 19.04 13.53
N ALA A 237 3.98 19.53 14.73
CA ALA A 237 2.80 19.12 15.50
C ALA A 237 1.48 19.47 14.78
N VAL A 238 1.41 20.65 14.13
CA VAL A 238 0.26 21.04 13.29
C VAL A 238 0.02 20.03 12.16
N TYR A 239 1.08 19.59 11.48
CA TYR A 239 0.98 18.53 10.48
C TYR A 239 0.52 17.20 11.09
N THR A 240 1.03 16.85 12.27
CA THR A 240 0.66 15.60 12.95
C THR A 240 -0.83 15.56 13.30
N ILE A 241 -1.44 16.70 13.65
CA ILE A 241 -2.89 16.80 13.89
C ILE A 241 -3.71 16.37 12.65
N MET A 242 -3.31 16.79 11.45
CA MET A 242 -3.94 16.35 10.19
C MET A 242 -3.87 14.82 10.03
N SER A 243 -2.77 14.22 10.47
CA SER A 243 -2.51 12.78 10.36
C SER A 243 -3.39 11.98 11.29
N ILE A 244 -3.49 12.43 12.55
CA ILE A 244 -4.30 11.77 13.57
C ILE A 244 -5.76 11.85 13.16
N SER A 245 -6.24 12.99 12.68
CA SER A 245 -7.63 13.12 12.23
C SER A 245 -7.92 12.27 11.00
N TYR A 246 -6.99 12.18 10.04
CA TYR A 246 -7.08 11.26 8.90
C TYR A 246 -7.13 9.79 9.35
N PHE A 247 -6.22 9.38 10.24
CA PHE A 247 -6.15 8.01 10.77
C PHE A 247 -7.40 7.61 11.55
N MET A 248 -7.93 8.52 12.39
CA MET A 248 -9.14 8.29 13.19
C MET A 248 -10.42 8.26 12.34
N SER A 249 -10.48 9.07 11.28
CA SER A 249 -11.65 9.11 10.39
C SER A 249 -11.65 7.97 9.36
N ALA A 250 -10.50 7.39 9.03
CA ALA A 250 -10.39 6.33 8.03
C ALA A 250 -11.28 5.08 8.30
N PRO A 251 -11.33 4.51 9.53
CA PRO A 251 -12.23 3.40 9.84
C PRO A 251 -13.70 3.78 9.73
N ILE A 252 -14.06 5.02 10.10
CA ILE A 252 -15.44 5.50 10.09
C ILE A 252 -15.99 5.48 8.66
N TRP A 253 -15.24 6.09 7.72
CA TRP A 253 -15.60 6.09 6.30
C TRP A 253 -15.56 4.68 5.69
N GLY A 254 -14.55 3.87 6.06
CA GLY A 254 -14.44 2.48 5.61
C GLY A 254 -15.64 1.61 6.01
N LEU A 255 -16.12 1.76 7.25
CA LEU A 255 -17.31 1.07 7.75
C LEU A 255 -18.59 1.61 7.11
N LEU A 256 -18.74 2.94 7.01
CA LEU A 256 -19.91 3.58 6.40
C LEU A 256 -20.17 3.04 4.99
N MET A 257 -19.10 2.86 4.20
CA MET A 257 -19.21 2.31 2.85
C MET A 257 -19.40 0.79 2.81
N GLY A 258 -18.87 0.06 3.80
CA GLY A 258 -19.02 -1.39 3.91
C GLY A 258 -20.44 -1.86 4.27
N MET A 259 -21.23 -1.02 4.94
CA MET A 259 -22.58 -1.36 5.41
C MET A 259 -23.62 -1.47 4.29
N ASN A 260 -23.41 -0.84 3.11
CA ASN A 260 -24.47 -0.71 2.10
C ASN A 260 -24.10 -1.28 0.72
N LYS A 261 -23.83 -2.59 0.66
CA LYS A 261 -23.38 -3.33 -0.56
C LYS A 261 -24.27 -3.19 -1.80
N ARG A 262 -25.55 -2.83 -1.66
CA ARG A 262 -26.50 -2.69 -2.79
C ARG A 262 -26.59 -1.29 -3.40
N LYS A 263 -25.99 -0.26 -2.77
CA LYS A 263 -25.93 1.14 -3.27
C LYS A 263 -24.51 1.72 -3.18
N CYS A 264 -23.49 0.87 -3.31
CA CYS A 264 -22.08 1.22 -3.07
C CYS A 264 -21.59 2.38 -3.95
N GLN A 265 -21.87 2.35 -5.25
CA GLN A 265 -21.40 3.39 -6.18
C GLN A 265 -21.96 4.78 -5.85
N HIS A 266 -23.26 4.89 -5.53
CA HIS A 266 -23.84 6.19 -5.14
C HIS A 266 -23.32 6.67 -3.78
N SER A 267 -23.10 5.75 -2.84
CA SER A 267 -22.51 6.09 -1.53
C SER A 267 -21.09 6.63 -1.69
N ALA A 268 -20.26 6.02 -2.54
CA ALA A 268 -18.89 6.44 -2.78
C ALA A 268 -18.79 7.85 -3.39
N ILE A 269 -19.66 8.14 -4.36
CA ILE A 269 -19.74 9.47 -4.99
C ILE A 269 -20.18 10.53 -3.96
N ILE A 270 -21.22 10.25 -3.17
CA ILE A 270 -21.72 11.18 -2.14
C ILE A 270 -20.63 11.48 -1.11
N VAL A 271 -19.93 10.46 -0.61
CA VAL A 271 -18.83 10.63 0.37
C VAL A 271 -17.70 11.48 -0.23
N THR A 272 -17.38 11.28 -1.52
CA THR A 272 -16.36 12.08 -2.22
C THR A 272 -16.77 13.55 -2.36
N ILE A 273 -18.06 13.82 -2.68
CA ILE A 273 -18.59 15.19 -2.76
C ILE A 273 -18.55 15.87 -1.39
N VAL A 274 -19.04 15.19 -0.34
CA VAL A 274 -19.00 15.70 1.04
C VAL A 274 -17.56 15.99 1.46
N GLY A 275 -16.61 15.07 1.17
CA GLY A 275 -15.19 15.26 1.43
C GLY A 275 -14.60 16.46 0.68
N SER A 276 -15.03 16.70 -0.56
CA SER A 276 -14.57 17.85 -1.37
C SER A 276 -15.06 19.19 -0.78
N ILE A 277 -16.33 19.26 -0.37
CA ILE A 277 -16.91 20.43 0.29
C ILE A 277 -16.20 20.72 1.61
N LEU A 278 -15.95 19.67 2.41
CA LEU A 278 -15.25 19.79 3.68
C LEU A 278 -13.79 20.24 3.50
N ALA A 279 -13.11 19.74 2.47
CA ALA A 279 -11.75 20.16 2.12
C ALA A 279 -11.73 21.62 1.68
N PHE A 280 -12.67 22.04 0.83
CA PHE A 280 -12.79 23.44 0.42
C PHE A 280 -12.98 24.35 1.62
N LEU A 281 -13.92 24.03 2.51
CA LEU A 281 -14.19 24.81 3.73
C LEU A 281 -12.96 24.88 4.65
N SER A 282 -12.24 23.76 4.81
CA SER A 282 -11.01 23.70 5.60
C SER A 282 -9.90 24.60 5.03
N THR A 283 -9.65 24.52 3.72
CA THR A 283 -8.63 25.38 3.07
C THR A 283 -9.02 26.86 3.07
N PHE A 284 -10.33 27.14 3.00
CA PHE A 284 -10.87 28.49 3.09
C PHE A 284 -10.67 29.08 4.50
N MET A 285 -10.86 28.29 5.57
CA MET A 285 -10.60 28.72 6.95
C MET A 285 -9.13 29.03 7.23
N MET A 286 -8.21 28.41 6.49
CA MET A 286 -6.78 28.54 6.69
C MET A 286 -6.19 29.79 6.03
N GLY A 287 -6.87 30.34 5.02
CA GLY A 287 -6.40 31.50 4.26
C GLY A 287 -6.72 32.84 4.93
N PRO A 288 -5.85 33.85 4.80
CA PRO A 288 -6.18 35.22 5.20
C PRO A 288 -7.25 35.76 4.26
N PHE A 289 -8.51 35.82 4.72
CA PHE A 289 -9.59 36.38 3.92
C PHE A 289 -9.51 37.92 3.99
N PRO A 290 -9.28 38.63 2.87
CA PRO A 290 -9.11 40.09 2.87
C PRO A 290 -10.35 40.86 3.37
N LEU A 291 -11.50 40.20 3.48
CA LEU A 291 -12.77 40.77 3.92
C LEU A 291 -13.15 40.39 5.38
N LEU A 292 -12.41 39.50 6.05
CA LEU A 292 -12.64 39.15 7.47
C LEU A 292 -11.35 39.43 8.27
N PRO A 293 -11.38 40.28 9.31
CA PRO A 293 -10.23 40.57 10.16
C PRO A 293 -9.96 39.43 11.16
N ILE A 294 -9.85 38.19 10.68
CA ILE A 294 -9.47 37.04 11.50
C ILE A 294 -7.94 37.06 11.63
N GLN A 295 -7.47 37.25 12.86
CA GLN A 295 -6.04 37.20 13.14
C GLN A 295 -5.52 35.76 12.96
N LYS A 296 -4.40 35.62 12.26
CA LYS A 296 -3.67 34.35 12.13
C LYS A 296 -3.32 33.81 13.52
N SER A 297 -3.77 32.59 13.82
CA SER A 297 -3.46 31.92 15.08
C SER A 297 -3.17 30.44 14.84
N ILE A 298 -2.19 29.91 15.60
CA ILE A 298 -1.85 28.48 15.58
C ILE A 298 -3.07 27.58 15.83
N PRO A 299 -3.96 27.84 16.81
CA PRO A 299 -5.13 26.98 17.03
C PRO A 299 -6.10 26.96 15.84
N LEU A 300 -6.33 28.10 15.17
CA LEU A 300 -7.21 28.14 13.99
C LEU A 300 -6.66 27.29 12.84
N ILE A 301 -5.34 27.38 12.62
CA ILE A 301 -4.65 26.59 11.60
C ILE A 301 -4.72 25.10 11.97
N SER A 302 -4.47 24.74 13.23
CA SER A 302 -4.59 23.36 13.73
C SER A 302 -5.98 22.77 13.52
N VAL A 303 -7.05 23.52 13.82
CA VAL A 303 -8.44 23.08 13.59
C VAL A 303 -8.70 22.89 12.09
N SER A 304 -8.19 23.80 11.26
CA SER A 304 -8.32 23.71 9.80
C SER A 304 -7.62 22.45 9.26
N PHE A 305 -6.39 22.15 9.72
CA PHE A 305 -5.66 20.92 9.37
C PHE A 305 -6.33 19.65 9.89
N ALA A 306 -6.91 19.67 11.10
CA ALA A 306 -7.69 18.55 11.61
C ALA A 306 -8.87 18.24 10.68
N LEU A 307 -9.61 19.28 10.27
CA LEU A 307 -10.72 19.16 9.34
C LEU A 307 -10.26 18.68 7.95
N LEU A 308 -9.10 19.15 7.49
CA LEU A 308 -8.49 18.73 6.22
C LEU A 308 -8.13 17.24 6.23
N GLY A 309 -7.65 16.71 7.36
CA GLY A 309 -7.36 15.29 7.53
C GLY A 309 -8.63 14.44 7.44
N CYS A 310 -9.71 14.84 8.12
CA CYS A 310 -11.02 14.18 8.00
C CYS A 310 -11.56 14.20 6.56
N ALA A 311 -11.44 15.34 5.87
CA ALA A 311 -11.83 15.50 4.48
C ALA A 311 -11.01 14.60 3.55
N SER A 312 -9.71 14.48 3.81
CA SER A 312 -8.81 13.62 3.02
C SER A 312 -9.16 12.14 3.14
N ALA A 313 -9.61 11.67 4.31
CA ALA A 313 -10.07 10.30 4.48
C ALA A 313 -11.33 10.02 3.66
N ALA A 314 -12.28 10.96 3.63
CA ALA A 314 -13.47 10.88 2.81
C ALA A 314 -13.18 10.90 1.29
N LEU A 315 -12.03 11.42 0.87
CA LEU A 315 -11.65 11.49 -0.55
C LEU A 315 -10.89 10.23 -1.02
N TYR A 316 -9.95 9.71 -0.25
CA TYR A 316 -9.08 8.60 -0.70
C TYR A 316 -9.74 7.22 -0.60
N ILE A 317 -10.57 6.97 0.42
CA ILE A 317 -11.11 5.63 0.69
C ILE A 317 -12.15 5.18 -0.36
N PRO A 318 -13.09 6.03 -0.82
CA PRO A 318 -14.07 5.63 -1.84
C PRO A 318 -13.43 5.27 -3.19
N VAL A 319 -12.28 5.86 -3.51
CA VAL A 319 -11.54 5.61 -4.76
C VAL A 319 -11.16 4.13 -4.89
N PHE A 320 -10.58 3.54 -3.84
CA PHE A 320 -10.18 2.14 -3.86
C PHE A 320 -11.37 1.19 -4.10
N GLN A 321 -12.55 1.55 -3.60
CA GLN A 321 -13.77 0.79 -3.81
C GLN A 321 -14.27 0.93 -5.24
N LEU A 322 -14.35 2.16 -5.76
CA LEU A 322 -14.83 2.45 -7.10
C LEU A 322 -13.95 1.80 -8.17
N CYS A 323 -12.62 1.86 -8.03
CA CYS A 323 -11.70 1.15 -8.92
C CYS A 323 -11.88 -0.38 -8.85
N SER A 324 -12.17 -0.93 -7.67
CA SER A 324 -12.39 -2.37 -7.51
C SER A 324 -13.73 -2.85 -8.08
N GLU A 325 -14.72 -1.96 -8.19
CA GLU A 325 -16.00 -2.25 -8.82
C GLU A 325 -15.91 -2.17 -10.35
N ILE A 326 -15.26 -1.14 -10.90
CA ILE A 326 -15.06 -1.00 -12.36
C ILE A 326 -14.27 -2.19 -12.94
N SER A 327 -13.41 -2.81 -12.12
CA SER A 327 -12.61 -3.97 -12.52
C SER A 327 -13.36 -5.31 -12.50
N LYS A 328 -14.59 -5.39 -11.98
CA LYS A 328 -15.39 -6.63 -11.92
C LYS A 328 -16.30 -6.77 -13.13
#